data_AF-A0A2E4IMN8-F1
#
_entry.id   AF-A0A2E4IMN8-F1
#
_cell.length_a   1.000
_cell.length_b   1.000
_cell.length_c   1.000
_cell.angle_alpha   90.00
_cell.angle_beta   90.00
_cell.angle_gamma   90.00
#
_symmetry.space_group_name_H-M   'P 1'
#
loop_
_entity.id
_entity.type
_entity.pdbx_description
1 polymer ?
#
loop_
_entity_poly.entity_id
_entity_poly.type
_entity_poly.pdbx_seq_one_letter_code
_entity_poly.pdbx_strand_id
1 'polypeptide(L)'
;MEVFDVGDTEVLIVHSPGQEIRAFDPTCPHQEFSLADGELENCVLTCSAHLWQFNVLTGDGVNPTGTSLISYPIKIEGESILVALPEREKNLRRLFHVKCSREPLCRTSN
;
A
#
# COMPACT_ATOMS: atom_id res chain seq x y z
N MET A 1 8.11 -12.72 -5.91
CA MET A 1 7.80 -11.30 -5.62
C MET A 1 8.97 -10.74 -4.85
N GLU A 2 9.33 -9.48 -5.06
CA GLU A 2 10.54 -8.89 -4.48
C GLU A 2 10.36 -7.37 -4.34
N VAL A 3 11.03 -6.78 -3.36
CA VAL A 3 10.97 -5.33 -3.09
C VAL A 3 12.17 -4.64 -3.71
N PHE A 4 11.93 -3.52 -4.37
CA PHE A 4 12.95 -2.67 -4.98
C PHE A 4 12.84 -1.24 -4.47
N ASP A 5 14.00 -0.61 -4.27
CA ASP A 5 14.08 0.83 -3.99
C ASP A 5 13.95 1.63 -5.31
N VAL A 6 12.91 2.44 -5.41
CA VAL A 6 12.71 3.38 -6.52
C VAL A 6 12.82 4.80 -5.96
N GLY A 7 14.04 5.32 -5.90
CA GLY A 7 14.33 6.58 -5.20
C GLY A 7 14.25 6.38 -3.68
N ASP A 8 13.33 7.09 -3.01
CA ASP A 8 13.09 6.99 -1.57
C ASP A 8 11.82 6.17 -1.23
N THR A 9 11.28 5.43 -2.20
CA THR A 9 10.06 4.63 -2.07
C THR A 9 10.36 3.17 -2.36
N GLU A 10 9.99 2.29 -1.43
CA GLU A 10 10.02 0.85 -1.64
C GLU A 10 8.82 0.41 -2.49
N VAL A 11 9.04 -0.50 -3.43
CA VAL A 11 8.02 -1.01 -4.36
C VAL A 11 8.08 -2.53 -4.41
N LEU A 12 6.96 -3.20 -4.15
CA LEU A 12 6.82 -4.64 -4.33
C LEU A 12 6.52 -4.95 -5.80
N ILE A 13 7.42 -5.67 -6.46
CA ILE A 13 7.21 -6.21 -7.81
C ILE A 13 6.69 -7.65 -7.71
N VAL A 14 5.54 -7.86 -8.35
CA VAL A 14 4.90 -9.16 -8.47
C VAL A 14 4.97 -9.61 -9.92
N HIS A 15 5.54 -10.80 -10.13
CA HIS A 15 5.60 -11.45 -11.42
C HIS A 15 5.18 -12.92 -11.23
N SER A 16 4.00 -13.26 -11.75
CA SER A 16 3.51 -14.64 -11.84
C SER A 16 3.70 -15.15 -13.27
N PRO A 17 4.17 -16.40 -13.48
CA PRO A 17 4.39 -16.93 -14.82
C PRO A 17 3.15 -16.81 -15.71
N GLY A 18 3.33 -16.22 -16.89
CA GLY A 18 2.25 -16.01 -17.86
C GLY A 18 1.27 -14.87 -17.53
N GLN A 19 1.56 -14.06 -16.50
CA GLN A 19 0.79 -12.87 -16.14
C GLN A 19 1.62 -11.60 -16.37
N GLU A 20 0.94 -10.46 -16.45
CA GLU A 20 1.60 -9.16 -16.48
C GLU A 20 2.33 -8.90 -15.16
N ILE A 21 3.50 -8.25 -15.25
CA ILE A 21 4.20 -7.74 -14.07
C ILE A 21 3.33 -6.64 -13.45
N ARG A 22 3.28 -6.60 -12.12
CA ARG A 22 2.55 -5.58 -11.35
C ARG A 22 3.45 -5.01 -10.26
N ALA A 23 3.18 -3.76 -9.89
CA ALA A 23 3.90 -3.07 -8.82
C ALA A 23 2.91 -2.55 -7.78
N PHE A 24 3.24 -2.73 -6.52
CA PHE A 24 2.42 -2.31 -5.38
C PHE A 24 3.28 -1.66 -4.29
N ASP A 25 2.63 -0.97 -3.36
CA ASP A 25 3.24 -0.69 -2.07
C ASP A 25 3.53 -2.02 -1.35
N PRO A 26 4.74 -2.20 -0.79
CA PRO A 26 5.11 -3.43 -0.09
C PRO A 26 4.39 -3.58 1.26
N THR A 27 3.66 -2.56 1.72
CA THR A 27 3.02 -2.55 3.04
C THR A 27 1.60 -3.08 2.97
N CYS A 28 1.28 -4.03 3.84
CA CYS A 28 -0.08 -4.51 4.00
C CYS A 28 -0.99 -3.38 4.51
N PRO A 29 -2.12 -3.07 3.83
CA PRO A 29 -3.00 -1.96 4.21
C PRO A 29 -3.72 -2.17 5.55
N HIS A 30 -3.56 -3.34 6.18
CA HIS A 30 -4.06 -3.63 7.52
C HIS A 30 -3.18 -3.02 8.61
N GLN A 31 -1.89 -3.41 8.70
CA GLN A 31 -1.01 -3.06 9.83
C GLN A 31 0.49 -3.10 9.49
N GLU A 32 0.98 -2.21 8.63
CA GLU A 32 2.43 -1.94 8.45
C GLU A 32 3.36 -3.19 8.33
N PHE A 33 2.85 -4.31 7.84
CA PHE A 33 3.61 -5.55 7.66
C PHE A 33 4.03 -5.68 6.21
N SER A 34 5.26 -6.13 5.98
CA SER A 34 5.78 -6.38 4.64
C SER A 34 4.99 -7.52 3.97
N LEU A 35 4.44 -7.22 2.79
CA LEU A 35 3.80 -8.18 1.91
C LEU A 35 4.82 -9.09 1.21
N ALA A 36 6.09 -8.69 1.18
CA ALA A 36 7.17 -9.52 0.63
C ALA A 36 7.44 -10.78 1.47
N ASP A 37 7.09 -10.73 2.76
CA ASP A 37 7.15 -11.88 3.67
C ASP A 37 5.92 -12.80 3.56
N GLY A 38 4.97 -12.46 2.68
CA GLY A 38 3.76 -13.23 2.42
C GLY A 38 3.98 -14.41 1.48
N GLU A 39 2.87 -15.03 1.09
CA GLU A 39 2.85 -16.13 0.11
C GLU A 39 2.05 -15.72 -1.12
N LEU A 40 2.55 -16.07 -2.31
CA LEU A 40 1.88 -15.83 -3.58
C LEU A 40 1.51 -17.16 -4.24
N GLU A 41 0.22 -17.46 -4.30
CA GLU A 41 -0.31 -18.66 -4.92
C GLU A 41 -1.50 -18.31 -5.82
N ASN A 42 -1.55 -18.83 -7.05
CA ASN A 42 -2.69 -18.65 -7.97
C ASN A 42 -3.13 -17.18 -8.15
N CYS A 43 -2.16 -16.25 -8.24
CA CYS A 43 -2.38 -14.80 -8.31
C CYS A 43 -3.05 -14.19 -7.06
N VAL A 44 -3.02 -14.88 -5.94
CA VAL A 44 -3.47 -14.39 -4.64
C VAL A 44 -2.26 -14.24 -3.72
N LEU A 45 -2.03 -13.00 -3.26
CA LEU A 45 -1.02 -12.66 -2.28
C LEU A 45 -1.63 -12.70 -0.89
N THR A 46 -1.12 -13.58 -0.04
CA THR A 46 -1.54 -13.73 1.36
C THR A 46 -0.48 -13.13 2.29
N CYS A 47 -0.86 -12.10 3.05
CA CYS A 47 0.00 -11.49 4.05
C CYS A 47 0.28 -12.47 5.20
N SER A 48 1.55 -12.63 5.57
CA SER A 48 1.99 -13.60 6.60
C SER A 48 1.55 -13.26 8.03
N ALA A 49 1.20 -12.00 8.31
CA ALA A 49 0.81 -11.58 9.66
C ALA A 49 -0.61 -12.03 10.05
N HIS A 50 -1.61 -11.69 9.23
CA HIS A 50 -3.04 -11.88 9.55
C HIS A 50 -3.83 -12.51 8.40
N LEU A 51 -3.13 -13.04 7.39
CA LEU A 51 -3.71 -13.80 6.27
C LEU A 51 -4.69 -12.99 5.41
N TRP A 52 -4.53 -11.67 5.34
CA TRP A 52 -5.24 -10.86 4.36
C TRP A 52 -4.79 -11.23 2.95
N GLN A 53 -5.75 -11.38 2.05
CA GLN A 53 -5.55 -11.89 0.71
C GLN A 53 -5.91 -10.85 -0.33
N PHE A 54 -5.06 -10.72 -1.34
CA PHE A 54 -5.22 -9.75 -2.42
C PHE A 54 -5.02 -10.41 -3.78
N ASN A 55 -5.89 -10.12 -4.74
CA ASN A 55 -5.70 -10.52 -6.13
C ASN A 55 -4.64 -9.62 -6.75
N VAL A 56 -3.46 -10.15 -7.08
CA VAL A 56 -2.34 -9.35 -7.59
C VAL A 56 -2.55 -8.86 -9.02
N LEU A 57 -3.57 -9.33 -9.74
CA LEU A 57 -3.88 -8.84 -11.08
C LEU A 57 -4.62 -7.51 -11.04
N THR A 58 -5.46 -7.30 -10.02
CA THR A 58 -6.30 -6.11 -9.86
C THR A 58 -5.87 -5.22 -8.69
N GLY A 59 -5.21 -5.81 -7.69
CA GLY A 59 -4.91 -5.20 -6.40
C GLY A 59 -6.01 -5.38 -5.36
N ASP A 60 -7.17 -5.93 -5.71
CA ASP A 60 -8.33 -5.98 -4.82
C ASP A 60 -8.21 -7.05 -3.74
N GLY A 61 -8.77 -6.75 -2.57
CA GLY A 61 -8.92 -7.67 -1.47
C GLY A 61 -9.86 -8.82 -1.83
N VAL A 62 -9.34 -10.04 -1.73
CA VAL A 62 -10.10 -11.29 -1.81
C VAL A 62 -10.69 -11.62 -0.44
N ASN A 63 -9.90 -11.44 0.62
CA ASN A 63 -10.32 -11.62 2.00
C ASN A 63 -9.49 -10.73 2.94
N PRO A 64 -10.06 -9.71 3.58
CA PRO A 64 -11.43 -9.23 3.40
C PRO A 64 -11.63 -8.61 2.02
N THR A 65 -12.89 -8.50 1.59
CA THR A 65 -13.26 -7.70 0.41
C THR A 65 -13.40 -6.22 0.79
N GLY A 66 -13.37 -5.32 -0.20
CA GLY A 66 -13.52 -3.87 0.02
C GLY A 66 -12.27 -3.14 0.51
N THR A 67 -11.15 -3.85 0.57
CA THR A 67 -9.79 -3.27 0.69
C THR A 67 -9.06 -3.48 -0.64
N SER A 68 -8.01 -2.71 -0.89
CA SER A 68 -7.14 -2.90 -2.06
C SER A 68 -5.70 -2.52 -1.73
N LEU A 69 -4.76 -3.12 -2.44
CA LEU A 69 -3.37 -2.70 -2.47
C LEU A 69 -3.23 -1.34 -3.17
N ILE A 70 -2.22 -0.58 -2.76
CA ILE A 70 -1.82 0.64 -3.48
C ILE A 70 -1.02 0.20 -4.70
N SER A 71 -1.58 0.34 -5.90
CA SER A 71 -0.95 -0.05 -7.16
C SER A 71 -0.14 1.09 -7.76
N TYR A 72 1.07 0.78 -8.23
CA TYR A 72 1.88 1.71 -9.02
C TYR A 72 1.82 1.35 -10.50
N PRO A 73 1.44 2.28 -11.40
CA PRO A 73 1.48 2.02 -12.84
C PRO A 73 2.91 1.69 -13.28
N ILE A 74 3.06 0.71 -14.17
CA ILE A 74 4.35 0.34 -14.73
C ILE A 74 4.37 0.42 -16.25
N LYS A 75 5.58 0.60 -16.80
CA LYS A 75 5.86 0.47 -18.23
C LYS A 75 7.12 -0.38 -18.40
N ILE A 76 7.09 -1.36 -19.29
CA ILE A 76 8.25 -2.15 -19.66
C ILE A 76 8.91 -1.51 -20.89
N GLU A 77 10.19 -1.16 -20.77
CA GLU A 77 11.01 -0.63 -21.86
C GLU A 77 12.28 -1.48 -22.02
N GLY A 78 12.27 -2.38 -23.00
CA GLY A 78 13.36 -3.34 -23.19
C GLY A 78 13.48 -4.26 -21.96
N GLU A 79 14.63 -4.17 -21.28
CA GLU A 79 14.92 -4.94 -20.07
C GLU A 79 14.62 -4.18 -18.77
N SER A 80 14.09 -2.95 -18.87
CA SER A 80 13.81 -2.09 -17.71
C SER A 80 12.31 -2.03 -17.39
N ILE A 81 12.00 -2.00 -16.10
CA ILE A 81 10.65 -1.73 -15.58
C ILE A 81 10.65 -0.29 -15.03
N LEU A 82 9.85 0.58 -15.63
CA LEU A 82 9.62 1.93 -15.16
C LEU A 82 8.38 1.93 -14.26
N VAL A 83 8.50 2.47 -13.05
CA VAL A 83 7.40 2.57 -12.08
C VAL A 83 7.02 4.04 -11.92
N ALA A 84 5.74 4.35 -12.10
CA ALA A 84 5.20 5.69 -11.86
C ALA A 84 4.84 5.84 -10.38
N LEU A 85 5.68 6.58 -9.65
CA LEU A 85 5.42 6.93 -8.26
C LEU A 85 4.55 8.20 -8.18
N PRO A 86 3.64 8.30 -7.20
CA PRO A 86 2.95 9.55 -6.93
C PRO A 86 3.97 10.62 -6.54
N GLU A 87 3.76 11.88 -6.97
CA GLU A 87 4.61 12.99 -6.55
C GLU A 87 4.55 13.12 -5.01
N ARG A 88 5.67 12.85 -4.33
CA ARG A 88 5.79 13.12 -2.90
C ARG A 88 5.68 14.65 -2.73
N GLU A 89 4.65 15.12 -2.04
CA GLU A 89 4.59 16.52 -1.59
C GLU A 89 5.84 16.81 -0.73
N LYS A 90 6.81 17.52 -1.30
CA LYS A 90 8.08 17.89 -0.65
C LYS A 90 7.92 18.87 0.53
N ASN A 91 6.72 19.00 1.12
CA ASN A 91 6.37 20.08 2.05
C ASN A 91 5.51 19.66 3.27
N LEU A 92 5.65 18.45 3.83
CA LEU A 92 5.12 18.16 5.17
C LEU A 92 6.00 18.74 6.30
N ARG A 93 6.27 20.04 6.24
CA ARG A 93 6.68 20.84 7.40
C ARG A 93 5.65 21.94 7.63
N ARG A 94 4.39 21.61 7.97
CA ARG A 94 3.48 22.51 8.70
C ARG A 94 2.09 21.90 8.97
N LEU A 95 1.72 21.92 10.25
CA LEU A 95 0.37 21.81 10.85
C LEU A 95 -0.33 20.46 10.66
N PHE A 96 -0.78 19.76 11.71
CA PHE A 96 -1.74 20.25 12.70
C PHE A 96 -1.30 19.98 14.15
N HIS A 97 -1.14 21.05 14.92
CA HIS A 97 -1.20 20.98 16.37
C HIS A 97 -2.69 20.91 16.73
N VAL A 98 -3.28 19.71 16.82
CA VAL A 98 -4.60 19.55 17.44
C VAL A 98 -4.41 19.76 18.94
N LYS A 99 -4.43 21.02 19.39
CA LYS A 99 -4.71 21.29 20.81
C LYS A 99 -6.17 20.92 21.02
N CYS A 100 -6.39 19.71 21.52
CA CYS A 100 -7.63 19.35 22.19
C CYS A 100 -7.76 20.23 23.44
N SER A 101 -8.30 21.44 23.26
CA SER A 101 -8.77 22.27 24.37
C SER A 101 -10.05 21.62 24.88
N ARG A 102 -9.88 20.67 25.81
CA ARG A 102 -10.92 20.36 26.79
C ARG A 102 -11.28 21.67 27.50
N GLU A 103 -12.41 22.26 27.16
CA GLU A 103 -13.15 23.11 28.10
C GLU A 103 -14.34 22.32 28.63
N PRO A 104 -14.47 22.15 29.96
CA PRO A 104 -15.67 21.63 30.57
C PRO A 104 -16.70 22.78 30.73
N LEU A 105 -17.96 22.39 30.95
CA LEU A 105 -19.07 23.21 31.48
C LEU A 105 -19.96 23.91 30.43
N CYS A 106 -20.98 23.18 29.98
CA CYS A 106 -22.24 23.79 29.57
C CYS A 106 -23.12 23.94 30.84
N ARG A 107 -23.16 25.14 31.41
CA ARG A 107 -24.23 25.62 32.29
C ARG A 107 -24.80 26.88 31.65
N THR A 108 -26.08 26.87 31.34
CA THR A 108 -26.94 28.05 31.51
C THR A 108 -28.34 27.57 31.89
N SER A 109 -28.69 27.90 33.12
CA SER A 109 -30.05 28.06 33.62
C SER A 109 -30.84 29.05 32.79
N ASN A 110 -32.14 28.78 32.62
CA ASN A 110 -33.19 29.79 32.65
C ASN A 110 -34.38 29.22 33.44
#